data_AF-A0A2E7QQ31-F1
#
_entry.id   AF-A0A2E7QQ31-F1
#
_cell.length_a   1.000
_cell.length_b   1.000
_cell.length_c   1.000
_cell.angle_alpha   90.00
_cell.angle_beta   90.00
_cell.angle_gamma   90.00
#
_symmetry.space_group_name_H-M   'P 1'
#
loop_
_entity.id
_entity.type
_entity.pdbx_description
1 polymer ?
#
loop_
_entity_poly.entity_id
_entity_poly.type
_entity_poly.pdbx_seq_one_letter_code
_entity_poly.pdbx_strand_id
1 'polypeptide(L)'
;MDSPDLSRLREGDRAEWNAAFHWLYPTALAVARNKLGGMHPGEVEDVALSAIEVVVEKVDAVKEVGELKKLCAAITHNKAVDVIRKLAVAPKPTTDEAGDEAPYDPPDPASPLAGLDAEELSGLLEECMAGLREPCRQLLEAAFLRGLKQREISEELGMPMGSVGVNLSRCLKKMGEIAKNAGIQEEMRMFLE
;
A
#
# COMPACT_ATOMS: atom_id res chain seq x y z
N MET A 1 -4.93 -17.61 0.63
CA MET A 1 -4.77 -17.77 2.10
C MET A 1 -6.04 -17.28 2.76
N ASP A 2 -6.64 -18.10 3.63
CA ASP A 2 -7.87 -17.75 4.33
C ASP A 2 -7.70 -16.52 5.23
N SER A 3 -8.71 -15.66 5.28
CA SER A 3 -8.74 -14.51 6.19
C SER A 3 -8.90 -14.96 7.64
N PRO A 4 -8.15 -14.39 8.60
CA PRO A 4 -8.22 -14.80 10.00
C PRO A 4 -9.56 -14.39 10.66
N ASP A 5 -9.96 -15.11 11.69
CA ASP A 5 -11.17 -14.81 12.47
C ASP A 5 -10.94 -13.64 13.43
N LEU A 6 -11.59 -12.50 13.15
CA LEU A 6 -11.45 -11.28 13.95
C LEU A 6 -11.86 -11.45 15.42
N SER A 7 -12.84 -12.29 15.73
CA SER A 7 -13.29 -12.50 17.11
C SER A 7 -12.21 -13.21 17.91
N ARG A 8 -11.61 -14.25 17.32
CA ARG A 8 -10.50 -14.99 17.94
C ARG A 8 -9.23 -14.14 18.07
N LEU A 9 -8.98 -13.24 17.12
CA LEU A 9 -7.87 -12.29 17.22
C LEU A 9 -8.04 -11.34 18.41
N ARG A 10 -9.24 -10.81 18.65
CA ARG A 10 -9.55 -9.95 19.80
C ARG A 10 -9.45 -10.67 21.14
N GLU A 11 -9.78 -11.96 21.16
CA GLU A 11 -9.60 -12.82 22.34
C GLU A 11 -8.11 -13.13 22.64
N GLY A 12 -7.21 -12.74 21.74
CA GLY A 12 -5.77 -13.00 21.89
C GLY A 12 -5.37 -14.45 21.57
N ASP A 13 -6.16 -15.16 20.75
CA ASP A 13 -5.84 -16.51 20.33
C ASP A 13 -4.50 -16.55 19.57
N ARG A 14 -3.51 -17.22 20.16
CA ARG A 14 -2.15 -17.30 19.62
C ARG A 14 -2.08 -18.06 18.30
N ALA A 15 -2.91 -19.08 18.10
CA ALA A 15 -2.92 -19.84 16.87
C ALA A 15 -3.51 -19.01 15.73
N GLU A 16 -4.57 -18.25 16.02
CA GLU A 16 -5.18 -17.34 15.06
C GLU A 16 -4.22 -16.19 14.71
N TRP A 17 -3.53 -15.62 15.70
CA TRP A 17 -2.52 -14.59 15.45
C TRP A 17 -1.34 -15.10 14.62
N ASN A 18 -0.96 -16.36 14.76
CA ASN A 18 0.07 -16.97 13.92
C ASN A 18 -0.39 -17.08 12.44
N ALA A 19 -1.66 -17.46 12.20
CA ALA A 19 -2.23 -17.46 10.86
C ALA A 19 -2.34 -16.03 10.29
N ALA A 20 -2.83 -15.09 11.10
CA ALA A 20 -2.95 -13.68 10.73
C ALA A 20 -1.59 -13.05 10.41
N PHE A 21 -0.52 -13.44 11.11
CA PHE A 21 0.83 -13.00 10.79
C PHE A 21 1.22 -13.36 9.36
N HIS A 22 1.06 -14.64 8.96
CA HIS A 22 1.36 -15.07 7.60
C HIS A 22 0.49 -14.37 6.54
N TRP A 23 -0.72 -13.95 6.91
CA TRP A 23 -1.63 -13.22 6.05
C TRP A 23 -1.32 -11.71 5.94
N LEU A 24 -0.83 -11.08 7.00
CA LEU A 24 -0.48 -9.65 7.06
C LEU A 24 0.95 -9.35 6.61
N TYR A 25 1.89 -10.26 6.89
CA TYR A 25 3.32 -10.07 6.64
C TYR A 25 3.65 -9.76 5.17
N PRO A 26 3.06 -10.42 4.15
CA PRO A 26 3.30 -10.06 2.76
C PRO A 26 2.94 -8.60 2.44
N THR A 27 1.83 -8.10 3.00
CA THR A 27 1.39 -6.69 2.83
C THR A 27 2.38 -5.73 3.47
N ALA A 28 2.76 -5.97 4.73
CA ALA A 28 3.73 -5.15 5.44
C ALA A 28 5.08 -5.14 4.71
N LEU A 29 5.57 -6.31 4.31
CA LEU A 29 6.84 -6.47 3.63
C LEU A 29 6.85 -5.76 2.27
N ALA A 30 5.77 -5.83 1.49
CA ALA A 30 5.65 -5.13 0.22
C ALA A 30 5.69 -3.60 0.40
N VAL A 31 4.92 -3.06 1.36
CA VAL A 31 4.90 -1.62 1.64
C VAL A 31 6.25 -1.13 2.14
N ALA A 32 6.88 -1.86 3.07
CA ALA A 32 8.21 -1.53 3.58
C ALA A 32 9.28 -1.60 2.47
N ARG A 33 9.28 -2.65 1.63
CA ARG A 33 10.19 -2.79 0.48
C ARG A 33 10.05 -1.64 -0.51
N ASN A 34 8.82 -1.25 -0.84
CA ASN A 34 8.57 -0.15 -1.77
C ASN A 34 9.14 1.19 -1.26
N LYS A 35 9.15 1.41 0.06
CA LYS A 35 9.67 2.66 0.63
C LYS A 35 11.16 2.62 0.97
N LEU A 36 11.65 1.50 1.49
CA LEU A 36 12.99 1.40 2.07
C LEU A 36 13.94 0.55 1.23
N GLY A 37 13.46 -0.33 0.35
CA GLY A 37 14.29 -1.32 -0.33
C GLY A 37 15.46 -0.74 -1.14
N GLY A 38 15.30 0.46 -1.71
CA GLY A 38 16.36 1.13 -2.47
C GLY A 38 17.36 1.94 -1.63
N MET A 39 17.03 2.28 -0.38
CA MET A 39 17.84 3.20 0.44
C MET A 39 18.30 2.57 1.76
N HIS A 40 17.42 1.82 2.41
CA HIS A 40 17.62 1.20 3.72
C HIS A 40 17.08 -0.25 3.71
N PRO A 41 17.66 -1.15 2.89
CA PRO A 41 17.16 -2.53 2.77
C PRO A 41 17.21 -3.31 4.09
N GLY A 42 18.12 -2.96 5.02
CA GLY A 42 18.21 -3.59 6.34
C GLY A 42 17.06 -3.25 7.29
N GLU A 43 16.33 -2.16 7.04
CA GLU A 43 15.22 -1.70 7.89
C GLU A 43 13.87 -2.27 7.44
N VAL A 44 13.82 -2.90 6.26
CA VAL A 44 12.58 -3.37 5.62
C VAL A 44 11.83 -4.37 6.49
N GLU A 45 12.54 -5.39 6.97
CA GLU A 45 11.92 -6.47 7.75
C GLU A 45 11.52 -5.99 9.15
N ASP A 46 12.37 -5.19 9.80
CA ASP A 46 12.08 -4.62 11.12
C ASP A 46 10.84 -3.72 11.11
N VAL A 47 10.72 -2.85 10.10
CA VAL A 47 9.54 -2.00 9.92
C VAL A 47 8.28 -2.84 9.67
N ALA A 48 8.37 -3.91 8.88
CA ALA A 48 7.24 -4.79 8.62
C ALA A 48 6.77 -5.52 9.88
N LEU A 49 7.71 -6.08 10.65
CA LEU A 49 7.40 -6.77 11.91
C LEU A 49 6.82 -5.80 12.95
N SER A 50 7.47 -4.66 13.14
CA SER A 50 7.02 -3.64 14.08
C SER A 50 5.66 -3.04 13.70
N ALA A 51 5.31 -3.01 12.41
CA ALA A 51 3.99 -2.60 11.98
C ALA A 51 2.90 -3.60 12.42
N ILE A 52 3.17 -4.90 12.29
CA ILE A 52 2.23 -5.95 12.70
C ILE A 52 2.04 -5.95 14.22
N GLU A 53 3.09 -5.69 15.00
CA GLU A 53 2.97 -5.51 16.46
C GLU A 53 1.95 -4.42 16.82
N VAL A 54 2.00 -3.27 16.14
CA VAL A 54 1.03 -2.18 16.36
C VAL A 54 -0.36 -2.54 15.85
N VAL A 55 -0.49 -3.41 14.83
CA VAL A 55 -1.79 -3.94 14.39
C VAL A 55 -2.42 -4.80 15.50
N VAL A 56 -1.63 -5.63 16.19
CA VAL A 56 -2.10 -6.43 17.33
C VAL A 56 -2.72 -5.53 18.40
N GLU A 57 -2.07 -4.42 18.74
CA GLU A 57 -2.56 -3.45 19.73
C GLU A 57 -3.85 -2.72 19.30
N LYS A 58 -4.13 -2.68 18.00
CA LYS A 58 -5.25 -1.92 17.41
C LYS A 58 -6.37 -2.81 16.86
N VAL A 59 -6.30 -4.13 17.07
CA VAL A 59 -7.28 -5.08 16.55
C VAL A 59 -8.71 -4.77 17.01
N ASP A 60 -8.88 -4.23 18.22
CA ASP A 60 -10.18 -3.88 18.80
C ASP A 60 -10.84 -2.69 18.08
N ALA A 61 -10.05 -1.83 17.43
CA ALA A 61 -10.56 -0.66 16.71
C ALA A 61 -11.08 -1.00 15.30
N VAL A 62 -10.77 -2.19 14.80
CA VAL A 62 -11.14 -2.67 13.46
C VAL A 62 -12.53 -3.29 13.51
N LYS A 63 -13.42 -2.97 12.57
CA LYS A 63 -14.78 -3.52 12.51
C LYS A 63 -14.86 -4.81 11.72
N GLU A 64 -14.07 -4.90 10.64
CA GLU A 64 -14.08 -6.02 9.70
C GLU A 64 -12.67 -6.52 9.42
N VAL A 65 -12.50 -7.82 9.22
CA VAL A 65 -11.17 -8.43 8.95
C VAL A 65 -10.47 -7.78 7.75
N GLY A 66 -11.23 -7.35 6.74
CA GLY A 66 -10.71 -6.67 5.55
C GLY A 66 -10.00 -5.35 5.84
N GLU A 67 -10.31 -4.68 6.96
CA GLU A 67 -9.66 -3.45 7.37
C GLU A 67 -8.27 -3.67 7.98
N LEU A 68 -7.95 -4.89 8.43
CA LEU A 68 -6.66 -5.21 9.05
C LEU A 68 -5.49 -5.04 8.08
N LYS A 69 -5.63 -5.46 6.82
CA LYS A 69 -4.59 -5.23 5.80
C LYS A 69 -4.38 -3.75 5.51
N LYS A 70 -5.47 -2.96 5.49
CA LYS A 70 -5.42 -1.51 5.31
C LYS A 70 -4.67 -0.83 6.44
N LEU A 71 -5.05 -1.18 7.68
CA LEU A 71 -4.43 -0.70 8.89
C LEU A 71 -2.94 -1.07 8.92
N CYS A 72 -2.62 -2.32 8.59
CA CYS A 72 -1.24 -2.80 8.51
C CYS A 72 -0.41 -2.00 7.50
N ALA A 73 -0.93 -1.76 6.30
CA ALA A 73 -0.23 -0.98 5.28
C ALA A 73 -0.04 0.48 5.69
N ALA A 74 -1.06 1.12 6.26
CA ALA A 74 -0.98 2.50 6.74
C ALA A 74 0.06 2.65 7.87
N ILE A 75 0.06 1.72 8.84
CA ILE A 75 1.06 1.70 9.92
C ILE A 75 2.46 1.47 9.34
N THR A 76 2.62 0.51 8.43
CA THR A 76 3.92 0.20 7.80
C THR A 76 4.45 1.41 7.04
N HIS A 77 3.60 2.10 6.28
CA HIS A 77 3.97 3.32 5.57
C HIS A 77 4.48 4.40 6.53
N ASN A 78 3.72 4.69 7.60
CA ASN A 78 4.09 5.70 8.57
C ASN A 78 5.43 5.37 9.26
N LYS A 79 5.64 4.11 9.64
CA LYS A 79 6.91 3.64 10.21
C LYS A 79 8.07 3.78 9.22
N ALA A 80 7.86 3.44 7.95
CA ALA A 80 8.89 3.60 6.92
C ALA A 80 9.26 5.08 6.72
N VAL A 81 8.29 5.99 6.72
CA VAL A 81 8.53 7.45 6.67
C VAL A 81 9.28 7.92 7.90
N ASP A 82 8.92 7.44 9.09
CA ASP A 82 9.63 7.76 10.34
C ASP A 82 11.09 7.31 10.30
N VAL A 83 11.37 6.13 9.75
CA VAL A 83 12.75 5.62 9.55
C VAL A 83 13.52 6.53 8.60
N ILE A 84 12.96 6.87 7.43
CA ILE A 84 13.57 7.79 6.47
C ILE A 84 13.88 9.12 7.14
N ARG A 85 12.93 9.69 7.91
CA ARG A 85 13.11 10.96 8.60
C ARG A 85 14.20 10.88 9.68
N LYS A 86 14.22 9.82 10.49
CA LYS A 86 15.23 9.62 11.53
C LYS A 86 16.64 9.47 10.94
N LEU A 87 16.77 8.73 9.84
CA LEU A 87 18.04 8.48 9.17
C LEU A 87 18.52 9.70 8.36
N ALA A 88 17.61 10.54 7.88
CA ALA A 88 17.94 11.82 7.25
C ALA A 88 18.41 12.89 8.26
N VAL A 89 17.93 12.83 9.52
CA VAL A 89 18.27 13.78 10.60
C VAL A 89 19.56 13.42 11.35
N ALA A 90 20.17 12.26 11.06
CA ALA A 90 21.54 11.98 11.51
C ALA A 90 22.49 13.10 11.00
N PRO A 91 23.33 13.71 11.86
CA PRO A 91 23.91 15.01 11.58
C PRO A 91 24.89 14.98 10.41
N LYS A 92 24.40 15.38 9.24
CA LYS A 92 25.20 15.98 8.17
C LYS A 92 24.99 17.51 8.23
N PRO A 93 26.06 18.32 8.11
CA PRO A 93 25.93 19.76 8.17
C PRO A 93 25.13 20.26 6.96
N THR A 94 24.03 20.95 7.26
CA THR A 94 23.29 21.95 6.48
C THR A 94 23.05 21.69 4.99
N THR A 95 21.78 21.60 4.60
CA THR A 95 21.14 22.56 3.66
C THR A 95 19.63 22.45 3.84
N ASP A 96 19.01 23.60 4.11
CA ASP A 96 17.56 23.82 4.05
C ASP A 96 16.99 23.34 2.71
N GLU A 97 16.05 22.40 2.74
CA GLU A 97 14.88 22.37 1.84
C GLU A 97 13.73 21.66 2.58
N ALA A 98 12.97 22.45 3.34
CA ALA A 98 11.65 22.05 3.82
C ALA A 98 10.68 22.01 2.61
N GLY A 99 10.74 20.92 1.86
CA GLY A 99 9.68 20.52 0.93
C GLY A 99 8.67 19.68 1.70
N ASP A 100 7.48 20.23 1.89
CA ASP A 100 6.31 19.56 2.45
C ASP A 100 5.91 18.41 1.49
N GLU A 101 6.57 17.26 1.62
CA GLU A 101 6.16 16.00 0.98
C GLU A 101 4.87 15.54 1.64
N ALA A 102 3.74 16.01 1.11
CA ALA A 102 2.46 15.38 1.37
C ALA A 102 2.60 13.88 1.06
N PRO A 103 2.34 12.98 2.02
CA PRO A 103 2.47 11.56 1.79
C PRO A 103 1.54 11.18 0.64
N TYR A 104 2.13 10.55 -0.37
CA TYR A 104 1.35 9.74 -1.28
C TYR A 104 0.68 8.65 -0.45
N ASP A 105 -0.61 8.83 -0.17
CA ASP A 105 -1.49 7.86 0.47
C ASP A 105 -1.75 6.75 -0.56
N PRO A 106 -1.07 5.59 -0.47
CA PRO A 106 -1.39 4.49 -1.35
C PRO A 106 -2.80 4.04 -0.99
N PRO A 107 -3.73 3.98 -1.95
CA PRO A 107 -5.07 3.52 -1.66
C PRO A 107 -4.97 2.09 -1.15
N ASP A 108 -5.44 1.92 0.08
CA ASP A 108 -6.18 0.78 0.55
C ASP A 108 -5.78 -0.58 -0.06
N PRO A 109 -4.82 -1.32 0.54
CA PRO A 109 -4.65 -2.74 0.26
C PRO A 109 -5.67 -3.54 1.08
N ALA A 110 -6.96 -3.24 0.95
CA ALA A 110 -7.95 -4.31 0.97
C ALA A 110 -7.59 -5.20 -0.21
N SER A 111 -6.83 -6.26 0.07
CA SER A 111 -6.49 -7.28 -0.90
C SER A 111 -7.48 -8.43 -0.73
N PRO A 112 -8.58 -8.45 -1.53
CA PRO A 112 -9.34 -9.65 -1.84
C PRO A 112 -8.58 -10.56 -2.83
N LEU A 113 -7.47 -10.10 -3.40
CA LEU A 113 -6.64 -10.80 -4.39
C LEU A 113 -5.77 -11.94 -3.79
N ALA A 114 -6.04 -12.36 -2.56
CA ALA A 114 -5.23 -13.38 -1.86
C ALA A 114 -5.56 -14.83 -2.28
N GLY A 115 -6.43 -15.00 -3.28
CA GLY A 115 -6.86 -16.28 -3.85
C GLY A 115 -6.73 -16.41 -5.37
N LEU A 116 -6.33 -15.34 -6.08
CA LEU A 116 -6.07 -15.38 -7.52
C LEU A 116 -4.61 -15.77 -7.78
N ASP A 117 -4.38 -16.63 -8.76
CA ASP A 117 -3.02 -16.90 -9.23
C ASP A 117 -2.40 -15.60 -9.76
N ALA A 118 -1.09 -15.43 -9.61
CA ALA A 118 -0.39 -14.20 -9.99
C ALA A 118 -0.62 -13.80 -11.45
N GLU A 119 -0.87 -14.78 -12.32
CA GLU A 119 -1.22 -14.59 -13.73
C GLU A 119 -2.63 -14.02 -13.92
N GLU A 120 -3.62 -14.50 -13.17
CA GLU A 120 -5.00 -13.99 -13.21
C GLU A 120 -5.08 -12.56 -12.67
N LEU A 121 -4.33 -12.29 -11.59
CA LEU A 121 -4.18 -10.94 -11.07
C LEU A 121 -3.50 -10.01 -12.09
N SER A 122 -2.47 -10.49 -12.79
CA SER A 122 -1.80 -9.71 -13.84
C SER A 122 -2.78 -9.38 -14.97
N GLY A 123 -3.56 -10.35 -15.43
CA GLY A 123 -4.58 -10.14 -16.47
C GLY A 123 -5.62 -9.10 -16.09
N LEU A 124 -6.15 -9.17 -14.86
CA LEU A 124 -7.11 -8.17 -14.36
C LEU A 124 -6.51 -6.77 -14.24
N LEU A 125 -5.24 -6.67 -13.81
CA LEU A 125 -4.52 -5.40 -13.76
C LEU A 125 -4.31 -4.81 -15.15
N GLU A 126 -3.94 -5.64 -16.13
CA GLU A 126 -3.78 -5.23 -17.54
C GLU A 126 -5.09 -4.71 -18.13
N GLU A 127 -6.21 -5.40 -17.89
CA GLU A 127 -7.54 -4.95 -18.33
C GLU A 127 -7.93 -3.61 -17.68
N CYS A 128 -7.67 -3.46 -16.38
CA CYS A 128 -7.94 -2.20 -15.67
C CYS A 128 -7.09 -1.05 -16.23
N MET A 129 -5.81 -1.30 -16.52
CA MET A 129 -4.89 -0.33 -17.12
C MET A 129 -5.26 0.02 -18.56
N ALA A 130 -5.80 -0.93 -19.32
CA ALA A 130 -6.33 -0.69 -20.66
C ALA A 130 -7.58 0.20 -20.63
N GLY A 131 -8.41 0.09 -19.60
CA GLY A 131 -9.60 0.92 -19.40
C GLY A 131 -9.33 2.38 -18.99
N LEU A 132 -8.10 2.70 -18.58
CA LEU A 132 -7.70 4.07 -18.22
C LEU A 132 -7.37 4.92 -19.44
N ARG A 133 -7.63 6.24 -19.34
CA ARG A 133 -7.17 7.21 -20.34
C ARG A 133 -5.65 7.34 -20.29
N GLU A 134 -5.04 7.61 -21.45
CA GLU A 134 -3.58 7.72 -21.63
C GLU A 134 -2.85 8.50 -20.52
N PRO A 135 -3.30 9.71 -20.11
CA PRO A 135 -2.58 10.47 -19.09
C PRO A 135 -2.58 9.80 -17.72
N CYS A 136 -3.65 9.07 -17.38
CA CYS A 136 -3.70 8.32 -16.12
C CYS A 136 -2.87 7.05 -16.17
N ARG A 137 -2.86 6.35 -17.30
CA ARG A 137 -2.03 5.17 -17.49
C ARG A 137 -0.56 5.53 -17.37
N GLN A 138 -0.07 6.50 -18.15
CA GLN A 138 1.34 6.93 -18.11
C GLN A 138 1.77 7.38 -16.70
N LEU A 139 0.90 8.09 -15.99
CA LEU A 139 1.18 8.52 -14.63
C LEU A 139 1.32 7.36 -13.64
N LEU A 140 0.45 6.34 -13.74
CA LEU A 140 0.53 5.15 -12.89
C LEU A 140 1.73 4.26 -13.25
N GLU A 141 2.02 4.08 -14.55
CA GLU A 141 3.20 3.34 -15.01
C GLU A 141 4.49 4.00 -14.51
N ALA A 142 4.60 5.32 -14.64
CA ALA A 142 5.72 6.10 -14.17
C ALA A 142 5.95 5.91 -12.66
N ALA A 143 4.89 6.00 -11.86
CA ALA A 143 4.98 5.88 -10.41
C ALA A 143 5.23 4.45 -9.92
N PHE A 144 4.56 3.45 -10.50
CA PHE A 144 4.50 2.11 -9.92
C PHE A 144 5.29 1.05 -10.68
N LEU A 145 5.32 1.10 -12.01
CA LEU A 145 6.09 0.14 -12.81
C LEU A 145 7.55 0.58 -12.92
N ARG A 146 7.78 1.89 -13.11
CA ARG A 146 9.13 2.46 -13.25
C ARG A 146 9.70 3.01 -11.94
N GLY A 147 8.88 3.19 -10.91
CA GLY A 147 9.33 3.63 -9.58
C GLY A 147 9.86 5.07 -9.54
N LEU A 148 9.41 5.94 -10.45
CA LEU A 148 9.88 7.32 -10.53
C LEU A 148 9.38 8.16 -9.36
N LYS A 149 10.21 9.08 -8.88
CA LYS A 149 9.85 10.07 -7.85
C LYS A 149 8.95 11.14 -8.44
N GLN A 150 8.17 11.83 -7.60
CA GLN A 150 7.24 12.88 -8.06
C GLN A 150 7.92 13.97 -8.91
N ARG A 151 9.18 14.31 -8.60
CA ARG A 151 9.99 15.22 -9.41
C ARG A 151 10.25 14.69 -10.82
N GLU A 152 10.69 13.44 -10.91
CA GLU A 152 11.01 12.78 -12.19
C GLU A 152 9.74 12.62 -13.03
N ILE A 153 8.61 12.30 -12.40
CA ILE A 153 7.29 12.25 -13.05
C ILE A 153 6.86 13.63 -13.56
N SER A 154 7.06 14.68 -12.75
CA SER A 154 6.75 16.06 -13.13
C SER A 154 7.54 16.51 -14.35
N GLU A 155 8.84 16.18 -14.38
CA GLU A 155 9.75 16.49 -15.48
C GLU A 155 9.41 15.68 -16.75
N GLU A 156 9.14 14.38 -16.62
CA GLU A 156 8.85 13.50 -17.75
C GLU A 156 7.48 13.78 -18.39
N LEU A 157 6.44 13.94 -17.57
CA LEU A 157 5.06 14.12 -18.04
C LEU A 157 4.68 15.60 -18.23
N GLY A 158 5.60 16.53 -17.96
CA GLY A 158 5.39 17.97 -18.12
C GLY A 158 4.27 18.53 -17.23
N MET A 159 4.03 17.92 -16.07
CA MET A 159 2.94 18.30 -15.15
C MET A 159 3.50 19.00 -13.90
N PRO A 160 2.74 19.91 -13.25
CA PRO A 160 3.22 20.58 -12.04
C PRO A 160 3.48 19.58 -10.91
N MET A 161 4.60 19.73 -10.20
CA MET A 161 5.01 18.83 -9.11
C MET A 161 3.92 18.64 -8.04
N GLY A 162 3.30 19.72 -7.57
CA GLY A 162 2.19 19.67 -6.61
C GLY A 162 0.90 19.04 -7.15
N SER A 163 0.80 18.81 -8.46
CA SER A 163 -0.32 18.11 -9.10
C SER A 163 -0.07 16.62 -9.26
N VAL A 164 1.17 16.12 -9.13
CA VAL A 164 1.52 14.71 -9.33
C VAL A 164 0.75 13.82 -8.35
N GLY A 165 0.85 14.09 -7.05
CA GLY A 165 0.13 13.32 -6.02
C GLY A 165 -1.39 13.33 -6.22
N VAL A 166 -1.98 14.51 -6.45
CA VAL A 166 -3.44 14.64 -6.64
C VAL A 166 -3.92 13.87 -7.86
N ASN A 167 -3.19 13.93 -8.98
CA ASN A 167 -3.55 13.18 -10.18
C ASN A 167 -3.35 11.67 -9.99
N LEU A 168 -2.28 11.25 -9.30
CA LEU A 168 -2.08 9.82 -8.97
C LEU A 168 -3.27 9.27 -8.18
N SER A 169 -3.70 9.96 -7.10
CA SER A 169 -4.86 9.54 -6.32
C SER A 169 -6.14 9.47 -7.15
N ARG A 170 -6.37 10.44 -8.05
CA ARG A 170 -7.53 10.42 -8.97
C ARG A 170 -7.48 9.26 -9.95
N CYS A 171 -6.32 8.98 -10.54
CA CYS A 171 -6.14 7.91 -11.50
C CYS A 171 -6.30 6.53 -10.84
N LEU A 172 -5.76 6.34 -9.64
CA LEU A 172 -5.98 5.14 -8.84
C LEU A 172 -7.45 4.92 -8.49
N LYS A 173 -8.15 5.97 -8.05
CA LYS A 173 -9.58 5.87 -7.75
C LYS A 173 -10.36 5.39 -8.98
N LYS A 174 -10.02 5.93 -10.15
CA LYS A 174 -10.63 5.55 -11.42
C LYS A 174 -10.30 4.12 -11.83
N MET A 175 -9.07 3.67 -11.58
CA MET A 175 -8.67 2.27 -11.77
C MET A 175 -9.48 1.34 -10.88
N GLY A 176 -9.69 1.71 -9.61
CA GLY A 176 -10.55 0.97 -8.68
C GLY A 176 -12.02 0.93 -9.11
N GLU A 177 -12.54 2.00 -9.73
CA GLU A 177 -13.89 2.00 -10.32
C GLU A 177 -13.99 1.05 -11.53
N ILE A 178 -12.96 0.98 -12.38
CA ILE A 178 -12.91 0.05 -13.51
C ILE A 178 -12.85 -1.39 -13.02
N ALA A 179 -12.00 -1.67 -12.03
CA ALA A 179 -11.89 -2.98 -11.41
C ALA A 179 -13.25 -3.47 -10.85
N LYS A 180 -14.02 -2.58 -10.22
CA LYS A 180 -15.38 -2.90 -9.74
C LYS A 180 -16.37 -3.26 -10.85
N ASN A 181 -16.24 -2.64 -12.03
CA ASN A 181 -17.16 -2.83 -13.15
C ASN A 181 -16.80 -4.03 -14.04
N ALA A 182 -15.54 -4.49 -14.02
CA ALA A 182 -15.03 -5.60 -14.82
C ALA A 182 -15.46 -7.00 -14.31
N GLY A 183 -16.40 -7.11 -13.37
CA GLY A 183 -16.90 -8.41 -12.89
C GLY A 183 -16.14 -9.00 -11.70
N ILE A 184 -15.33 -8.20 -10.98
CA ILE A 184 -14.83 -8.53 -9.63
C ILE A 184 -15.99 -8.42 -8.60
N GLN A 185 -17.13 -9.04 -8.90
CA GLN A 185 -18.35 -9.03 -8.08
C GLN A 185 -18.57 -10.38 -7.39
N GLU A 186 -18.14 -11.50 -7.99
CA GLU A 186 -18.37 -12.82 -7.38
C GLU A 186 -17.55 -13.00 -6.09
N GLU A 187 -16.29 -12.56 -6.07
CA GLU A 187 -15.43 -12.60 -4.87
C GLU A 187 -15.73 -11.47 -3.88
N MET A 188 -16.24 -10.34 -4.36
CA MET A 188 -16.46 -9.15 -3.54
C MET A 188 -17.86 -9.11 -2.89
N ARG A 189 -18.77 -10.02 -3.28
CA ARG A 189 -20.13 -10.16 -2.72
C ARG A 189 -20.16 -10.59 -1.26
N MET A 190 -19.15 -11.32 -0.79
CA MET A 190 -19.02 -11.67 0.64
C MET A 190 -18.68 -10.47 1.54
N PHE A 191 -18.44 -9.29 0.97
CA PHE A 191 -17.95 -8.10 1.69
C PHE A 191 -18.94 -6.91 1.66
N LEU A 192 -20.21 -7.13 1.29
CA LEU A 192 -21.27 -6.11 1.34
C LEU A 192 -22.53 -6.59 2.06
N GLU A 193 -22.38 -7.47 3.05
CA GLU A 193 -23.35 -7.66 4.15
C GLU A 193 -22.72 -7.28 5.49
#